data_AF-A0A8H5PK88-F1
#
_entry.id   AF-A0A8H5PK88-F1
#
_cell.length_a   1.000
_cell.length_b   1.000
_cell.length_c   1.000
_cell.angle_alpha   90.00
_cell.angle_beta   90.00
_cell.angle_gamma   90.00
#
_symmetry.space_group_name_H-M   'P 1'
#
loop_
_entity.id
_entity.type
_entity.pdbx_description
1 polymer ?
#
loop_
_entity_poly.entity_id
_entity_poly.type
_entity_poly.pdbx_seq_one_letter_code
_entity_poly.pdbx_strand_id
1 'polypeptide(L)'
;MISGRALDHLRQQFSSEAVHVGDDNTKAASTSGDEEDIQKKTVSRFIHKTSKDDNSLITFNTENELFRLPAELQLMILQHLTFGEVESLRRTCRLLRYTINKPFIREVFPSIKFELLSTCFRCLRYDAMRDHLIHADESDARYPLANECLDCVSSRGGFVVGRMYTLGTFATVCVCRYCGFPVTSDAAWKEYEFHRVCYRRYRMILLYYFLVGCAQCTITIAAASLCWKYYKKEKLVLGPTVVNFLMACWVFCLKMGIFGLWIPPLTGVVRTMGKGTEGVRAADITTVFLIACNMLFRFINVLGNTLLVSEYKLWRRYMPNQSRPARILNKVTAFLIFWTYPPSIEQKFPGKWWFSSQNTQAGGV
;
A
#
# COMPACT_ATOMS: atom_id res chain seq x y z
N MET A 1 27.01 9.93 -29.72
CA MET A 1 28.32 9.35 -30.10
C MET A 1 28.41 7.97 -29.49
N ILE A 2 28.62 6.93 -30.30
CA ILE A 2 28.73 5.54 -29.85
C ILE A 2 30.10 5.37 -29.16
N SER A 3 30.13 4.86 -27.92
CA SER A 3 31.40 4.58 -27.23
C SER A 3 32.09 3.42 -27.94
N GLY A 4 33.22 3.68 -28.61
CA GLY A 4 34.01 2.64 -29.27
C GLY A 4 34.42 1.50 -28.33
N ARG A 5 34.69 1.83 -27.05
CA ARG A 5 35.01 0.83 -26.01
C ARG A 5 33.84 -0.09 -25.65
N ALA A 6 32.62 0.44 -25.62
CA ALA A 6 31.43 -0.37 -25.32
C ALA A 6 31.12 -1.31 -26.49
N LEU A 7 31.34 -0.83 -27.72
CA LEU A 7 31.21 -1.63 -28.92
C LEU A 7 32.30 -2.71 -29.00
N ASP A 8 33.55 -2.37 -28.67
CA ASP A 8 34.66 -3.32 -28.60
C ASP A 8 34.47 -4.35 -27.50
N HIS A 9 33.87 -3.98 -26.36
CA HIS A 9 33.52 -4.90 -25.29
C HIS A 9 32.45 -5.92 -25.72
N LEU A 10 31.38 -5.46 -26.39
CA LEU A 10 30.39 -6.35 -26.98
C LEU A 10 31.03 -7.21 -28.07
N ARG A 11 31.82 -6.62 -28.98
CA ARG A 11 32.52 -7.39 -30.02
C ARG A 11 33.49 -8.41 -29.42
N GLN A 12 34.24 -8.11 -28.36
CA GLN A 12 35.15 -9.09 -27.74
C GLN A 12 34.39 -10.24 -27.07
N GLN A 13 33.29 -9.95 -26.38
CA GLN A 13 32.51 -10.99 -25.70
C GLN A 13 31.60 -11.80 -26.64
N PHE A 14 31.25 -11.25 -27.81
CA PHE A 14 30.42 -11.93 -28.81
C PHE A 14 31.19 -12.47 -30.02
N SER A 15 32.39 -11.96 -30.30
CA SER A 15 33.24 -12.38 -31.44
C SER A 15 34.40 -13.29 -31.01
N SER A 16 34.44 -13.73 -29.75
CA SER A 16 35.37 -14.79 -29.30
C SER A 16 35.07 -16.17 -29.94
N GLU A 17 34.24 -16.23 -30.98
CA GLU A 17 33.84 -17.46 -31.66
C GLU A 17 33.84 -17.32 -33.19
N ALA A 18 34.84 -16.63 -33.76
CA ALA A 18 35.01 -16.55 -35.22
C ALA A 18 36.43 -16.77 -35.75
N VAL A 19 37.39 -17.22 -34.93
CA VAL A 19 38.75 -17.51 -35.42
C VAL A 19 39.27 -18.83 -34.86
N HIS A 20 38.86 -19.93 -35.49
CA HIS A 20 39.72 -21.07 -35.80
C HIS A 20 39.00 -22.04 -36.74
N VAL A 21 38.92 -21.66 -38.02
CA VAL A 21 38.86 -22.64 -39.12
C VAL A 21 39.82 -22.12 -40.17
N GLY A 22 40.98 -22.76 -40.24
CA GLY A 22 42.06 -22.42 -41.16
C GLY A 22 42.88 -23.67 -41.43
N ASP A 23 42.32 -24.50 -42.31
CA ASP A 23 42.98 -25.38 -43.27
C ASP A 23 43.93 -26.46 -42.76
N ASP A 24 43.34 -27.60 -42.42
CA ASP A 24 43.97 -28.91 -42.61
C ASP A 24 44.07 -29.20 -44.11
N ASN A 25 45.29 -29.19 -44.64
CA ASN A 25 45.71 -30.06 -45.73
C ASN A 25 47.23 -30.05 -45.81
N THR A 26 47.88 -31.16 -45.42
CA THR A 26 48.83 -31.94 -46.27
C THR A 26 49.48 -33.08 -45.46
N LYS A 27 49.08 -34.31 -45.82
CA LYS A 27 49.84 -35.60 -45.88
C LYS A 27 50.71 -36.11 -44.70
N ALA A 28 50.36 -37.37 -44.38
CA ALA A 28 51.22 -38.57 -44.28
C ALA A 28 51.80 -39.01 -42.91
N ALA A 29 51.17 -40.09 -42.42
CA ALA A 29 51.76 -41.41 -42.12
C ALA A 29 52.81 -41.59 -40.99
N SER A 30 52.32 -42.28 -39.97
CA SER A 30 52.80 -43.57 -39.39
C SER A 30 53.95 -43.62 -38.38
N THR A 31 53.64 -44.36 -37.30
CA THR A 31 54.49 -45.21 -36.41
C THR A 31 55.45 -44.47 -35.49
N SER A 32 55.65 -44.79 -34.19
CA SER A 32 55.48 -46.01 -33.39
C SER A 32 55.89 -45.73 -31.91
N GLY A 33 55.43 -46.57 -30.95
CA GLY A 33 56.06 -46.79 -29.62
C GLY A 33 55.35 -46.06 -28.46
N ASP A 34 54.49 -46.73 -27.68
CA ASP A 34 54.76 -47.62 -26.50
C ASP A 34 55.19 -46.78 -25.27
N GLU A 35 54.31 -46.60 -24.27
CA GLU A 35 54.27 -47.32 -22.97
C GLU A 35 55.61 -47.14 -22.19
N GLU A 36 55.70 -46.71 -20.92
CA GLU A 36 54.92 -47.02 -19.72
C GLU A 36 55.52 -46.23 -18.51
N ASP A 37 54.75 -46.14 -17.43
CA ASP A 37 55.11 -46.16 -16.00
C ASP A 37 56.14 -45.18 -15.36
N ILE A 38 55.71 -44.28 -14.46
CA ILE A 38 55.31 -44.43 -13.03
C ILE A 38 56.46 -44.13 -12.03
N GLN A 39 56.21 -43.05 -11.27
CA GLN A 39 56.60 -42.74 -9.87
C GLN A 39 58.06 -42.87 -9.40
N LYS A 40 58.56 -41.77 -8.82
CA LYS A 40 58.82 -41.71 -7.35
C LYS A 40 59.18 -40.33 -6.80
N LYS A 41 58.60 -40.07 -5.62
CA LYS A 41 59.07 -39.30 -4.45
C LYS A 41 59.11 -37.76 -4.52
N THR A 42 58.15 -37.07 -3.88
CA THR A 42 58.07 -36.69 -2.44
C THR A 42 58.99 -35.52 -2.08
N VAL A 43 58.43 -34.35 -1.73
CA VAL A 43 58.59 -33.63 -0.43
C VAL A 43 58.11 -32.16 -0.55
N SER A 44 57.18 -31.78 0.34
CA SER A 44 56.76 -30.44 0.82
C SER A 44 56.38 -29.34 -0.20
N ARG A 45 55.09 -29.06 -0.43
CA ARG A 45 54.19 -28.25 0.41
C ARG A 45 54.68 -26.80 0.60
N PHE A 46 54.54 -25.99 -0.44
CA PHE A 46 54.16 -24.57 -0.31
C PHE A 46 52.82 -24.36 -1.00
N ILE A 47 51.87 -23.85 -0.23
CA ILE A 47 50.47 -23.66 -0.61
C ILE A 47 50.41 -22.42 -1.50
N HIS A 48 50.21 -22.62 -2.80
CA HIS A 48 49.51 -21.68 -3.66
C HIS A 48 48.71 -22.49 -4.68
N LYS A 49 47.58 -23.05 -4.22
CA LYS A 49 46.63 -23.71 -5.11
C LYS A 49 45.64 -22.65 -5.59
N THR A 50 45.95 -22.07 -6.74
CA THR A 50 44.96 -21.46 -7.64
C THR A 50 43.87 -22.50 -7.90
N SER A 51 42.76 -22.34 -7.19
CA SER A 51 41.59 -23.19 -7.33
C SER A 51 40.89 -22.82 -8.63
N LYS A 52 41.25 -23.55 -9.68
CA LYS A 52 40.33 -24.19 -10.64
C LYS A 52 39.18 -23.28 -11.09
N ASP A 53 39.43 -22.60 -12.21
CA ASP A 53 38.39 -22.02 -13.06
C ASP A 53 37.40 -23.12 -13.44
N ASP A 54 36.25 -23.13 -12.75
CA ASP A 54 35.04 -23.79 -13.23
C ASP A 54 34.53 -23.00 -14.43
N ASN A 55 35.20 -23.19 -15.57
CA ASN A 55 34.67 -23.00 -16.91
C ASN A 55 33.53 -24.01 -17.13
N SER A 56 32.42 -23.82 -16.42
CA SER A 56 31.15 -24.35 -16.89
C SER A 56 30.80 -23.51 -18.13
N LEU A 57 31.07 -24.08 -19.31
CA LEU A 57 30.63 -23.60 -20.61
C LEU A 57 29.21 -23.05 -20.47
N ILE A 58 29.06 -21.74 -20.62
CA ILE A 58 27.76 -21.12 -20.79
C ILE A 58 27.25 -21.67 -22.11
N THR A 59 26.34 -22.65 -22.04
CA THR A 59 25.65 -23.15 -23.21
C THR A 59 24.88 -21.97 -23.79
N PHE A 60 25.40 -21.40 -24.88
CA PHE A 60 24.79 -20.27 -25.57
C PHE A 60 23.42 -20.73 -26.06
N ASN A 61 22.36 -20.21 -25.44
CA ASN A 61 21.02 -20.47 -25.91
C ASN A 61 20.82 -19.70 -27.22
N THR A 62 21.06 -20.37 -28.34
CA THR A 62 21.03 -19.85 -29.71
C THR A 62 19.64 -19.42 -30.20
N GLU A 63 18.61 -19.59 -29.36
CA GLU A 63 17.23 -19.18 -29.62
C GLU A 63 16.93 -17.72 -29.24
N ASN A 64 17.89 -17.00 -28.67
CA ASN A 64 17.65 -15.65 -28.17
C ASN A 64 18.01 -14.61 -29.24
N GLU A 65 16.98 -14.16 -29.97
CA GLU A 65 17.05 -13.27 -31.15
C GLU A 65 17.88 -12.00 -30.94
N LEU A 66 17.99 -11.50 -29.70
CA LEU A 66 18.83 -10.35 -29.37
C LEU A 66 20.31 -10.60 -29.70
N PHE A 67 20.79 -11.83 -29.53
CA PHE A 67 22.20 -12.19 -29.76
C PHE A 67 22.51 -12.54 -31.21
N ARG A 68 21.50 -12.68 -32.07
CA ARG A 68 21.67 -12.83 -33.53
C ARG A 68 21.96 -11.51 -34.23
N LEU A 69 21.68 -10.39 -33.57
CA LEU A 69 21.93 -9.05 -34.09
C LEU A 69 23.44 -8.72 -34.03
N PRO A 70 23.98 -7.99 -35.01
CA PRO A 70 25.32 -7.40 -34.91
C PRO A 70 25.49 -6.59 -33.63
N ALA A 71 26.72 -6.57 -33.08
CA ALA A 71 27.03 -5.90 -31.82
C ALA A 71 26.65 -4.40 -31.82
N GLU A 72 26.69 -3.75 -32.99
CA GLU A 72 26.27 -2.37 -33.19
C GLU A 72 24.78 -2.18 -32.92
N LEU A 73 23.94 -3.08 -33.43
CA LEU A 73 22.48 -3.04 -33.23
C LEU A 73 22.14 -3.39 -31.78
N GLN A 74 22.84 -4.35 -31.18
CA GLN A 74 22.69 -4.65 -29.76
C GLN A 74 23.01 -3.44 -28.88
N LEU A 75 24.11 -2.73 -29.17
CA LEU A 75 24.48 -1.52 -28.46
C LEU A 75 23.45 -0.40 -28.65
N MET A 76 22.93 -0.24 -29.87
CA MET A 76 21.86 0.73 -30.14
C MET A 76 20.60 0.41 -29.33
N ILE A 77 20.19 -0.86 -29.26
CA ILE A 77 19.03 -1.28 -28.45
C ILE A 77 19.29 -0.96 -26.97
N LEU A 78 20.45 -1.37 -26.44
CA LEU A 78 20.80 -1.15 -25.03
C LEU A 78 20.90 0.33 -24.65
N GLN A 79 21.30 1.22 -25.57
CA GLN A 79 21.32 2.67 -25.35
C GLN A 79 19.93 3.32 -25.27
N HIS A 80 18.89 2.67 -25.82
CA HIS A 80 17.51 3.16 -25.73
C HIS A 80 16.78 2.62 -24.49
N LEU A 81 17.38 1.68 -23.76
CA LEU A 81 16.82 1.13 -22.54
C LEU A 81 17.26 1.97 -21.33
N THR A 82 16.35 2.09 -20.37
CA THR A 82 16.67 2.69 -19.07
C THR A 82 17.56 1.75 -18.25
N PHE A 83 18.25 2.29 -17.23
CA PHE A 83 19.07 1.46 -16.34
C PHE A 83 18.26 0.29 -15.74
N GLY A 84 17.01 0.55 -15.34
CA GLY A 84 16.14 -0.46 -14.77
C GLY A 84 15.81 -1.61 -15.72
N GLU A 85 15.59 -1.31 -17.00
CA GLU A 85 15.34 -2.31 -18.05
C GLU A 85 16.59 -3.12 -18.36
N VAL A 86 17.76 -2.47 -18.43
CA VAL A 86 19.05 -3.15 -18.61
C VAL A 86 19.35 -4.08 -17.43
N GLU A 87 19.08 -3.65 -16.19
CA GLU A 87 19.25 -4.49 -15.00
C GLU A 87 18.23 -5.64 -14.96
N SER A 88 17.00 -5.42 -15.44
CA SER A 88 15.99 -6.47 -15.60
C SER A 88 16.45 -7.51 -16.63
N LEU A 89 16.93 -7.06 -17.79
CA LEU A 89 17.50 -7.89 -18.85
C LEU A 89 18.68 -8.73 -18.31
N ARG A 90 19.56 -8.11 -17.53
CA ARG A 90 20.69 -8.77 -16.86
C ARG A 90 20.26 -9.88 -15.89
N ARG A 91 19.04 -9.83 -15.35
CA ARG A 91 18.49 -10.85 -14.44
C ARG A 91 17.81 -12.01 -15.17
N THR A 92 17.56 -11.91 -16.48
CA THR A 92 16.86 -12.95 -17.25
C THR A 92 17.70 -14.19 -17.51
N CYS A 93 18.98 -14.03 -17.91
CA CYS A 93 19.88 -15.16 -18.17
C CYS A 93 21.32 -14.88 -17.76
N ARG A 94 22.08 -15.96 -17.52
CA ARG A 94 23.50 -15.88 -17.12
C ARG A 94 24.34 -15.19 -18.20
N LEU A 95 24.10 -15.49 -19.47
CA LEU A 95 24.84 -14.90 -20.58
C LEU A 95 24.72 -13.37 -20.58
N LEU A 96 23.49 -12.81 -20.56
CA LEU A 96 23.26 -11.37 -20.43
C LEU A 96 23.88 -10.78 -19.17
N ARG A 97 23.94 -11.54 -18.08
CA ARG A 97 24.61 -11.13 -16.85
C ARG A 97 26.13 -10.99 -16.99
N TYR A 98 26.76 -11.89 -17.73
CA TYR A 98 28.19 -11.82 -18.01
C TYR A 98 28.52 -10.77 -19.07
N THR A 99 27.66 -10.61 -20.08
CA THR A 99 27.84 -9.61 -21.13
C THR A 99 27.66 -8.20 -20.59
N ILE A 100 26.53 -7.93 -19.94
CA ILE A 100 26.21 -6.62 -19.39
C ILE A 100 26.88 -6.48 -18.02
N ASN A 101 28.20 -6.34 -18.03
CA ASN A 101 29.01 -6.23 -16.82
C ASN A 101 29.04 -4.78 -16.28
N LYS A 102 29.60 -4.61 -15.07
CA LYS A 102 29.66 -3.27 -14.42
C LYS A 102 30.43 -2.22 -15.26
N PRO A 103 31.60 -2.53 -15.86
CA PRO A 103 32.27 -1.62 -16.78
C PRO A 103 31.37 -1.15 -17.93
N PHE A 104 30.71 -2.09 -18.62
CA PHE A 104 29.82 -1.80 -19.73
C PHE A 104 28.68 -0.85 -19.32
N ILE A 105 28.03 -1.10 -18.18
CA ILE A 105 26.97 -0.24 -17.65
C ILE A 105 27.46 1.19 -17.42
N ARG A 106 28.69 1.38 -16.91
CA ARG A 106 29.27 2.72 -16.68
C ARG A 106 29.55 3.46 -17.99
N GLU A 107 29.82 2.75 -19.07
CA GLU A 107 30.05 3.34 -20.38
C GLU A 107 28.76 3.71 -21.09
N VAL A 108 27.71 2.88 -20.97
CA VAL A 108 26.39 3.16 -21.54
C VAL A 108 25.67 4.28 -20.80
N PHE A 109 25.83 4.34 -19.47
CA PHE A 109 25.20 5.33 -18.61
C PHE A 109 26.27 6.23 -17.95
N PRO A 110 26.72 7.31 -18.62
CA PRO A 110 27.77 8.19 -18.10
C PRO A 110 27.37 8.86 -16.77
N SER A 111 26.08 9.11 -16.57
CA SER A 111 25.49 9.62 -15.33
C SER A 111 24.88 8.51 -14.47
N ILE A 112 25.62 7.41 -14.24
CA ILE A 112 25.10 6.23 -13.53
C ILE A 112 24.50 6.56 -12.14
N LYS A 113 25.06 7.52 -11.40
CA LYS A 113 24.49 7.93 -10.10
C LYS A 113 23.07 8.48 -10.26
N PHE A 114 22.82 9.29 -11.29
CA PHE A 114 21.50 9.83 -11.57
C PHE A 114 20.52 8.71 -11.94
N GLU A 115 20.92 7.82 -12.85
CA GLU A 115 20.10 6.66 -13.27
C GLU A 115 19.71 5.76 -12.10
N LEU A 116 20.65 5.49 -11.18
CA LEU A 116 20.40 4.70 -9.98
C LEU A 116 19.42 5.39 -9.03
N LEU A 117 19.55 6.72 -8.84
CA LEU A 117 18.63 7.50 -8.01
C LEU A 117 17.24 7.65 -8.66
N SER A 118 17.16 7.62 -9.99
CA SER A 118 15.92 7.70 -10.77
C SER A 118 15.27 6.34 -10.98
N THR A 119 15.78 5.27 -10.39
CA THR A 119 15.24 3.91 -10.55
C THR A 119 14.77 3.34 -9.21
N CYS A 120 13.58 2.76 -9.20
CA CYS A 120 13.09 2.02 -8.04
C CYS A 120 13.92 0.74 -7.83
N PHE A 121 14.52 0.57 -6.65
CA PHE A 121 15.29 -0.62 -6.29
C PHE A 121 14.51 -1.94 -6.45
N ARG A 122 13.21 -1.91 -6.16
CA ARG A 122 12.38 -3.12 -6.09
C ARG A 122 11.85 -3.55 -7.45
N CYS A 123 11.10 -2.67 -8.11
CA CYS A 123 10.45 -2.98 -9.39
C CYS A 123 11.27 -2.55 -10.61
N LEU A 124 12.42 -1.89 -10.42
CA LEU A 124 13.28 -1.37 -11.48
C LEU A 124 12.59 -0.39 -12.43
N ARG A 125 11.43 0.16 -12.06
CA ARG A 125 10.79 1.21 -12.86
C ARG A 125 11.63 2.49 -12.77
N TYR A 126 11.92 3.05 -13.93
CA TYR A 126 12.58 4.34 -14.09
C TYR A 126 11.59 5.49 -13.98
N ASP A 127 11.97 6.54 -13.25
CA ASP A 127 11.25 7.80 -13.09
C ASP A 127 12.26 8.95 -13.19
N ALA A 128 12.30 9.58 -14.37
CA ALA A 128 13.22 10.68 -14.66
C ALA A 128 13.00 11.90 -13.76
N MET A 129 11.74 12.16 -13.37
CA MET A 129 11.38 13.33 -12.57
C MET A 129 11.58 13.08 -11.08
N ARG A 130 11.67 11.81 -10.65
CA ARG A 130 11.87 11.37 -9.26
C ARG A 130 10.78 11.85 -8.31
N ASP A 131 9.62 12.22 -8.84
CA ASP A 131 8.46 12.71 -8.10
C ASP A 131 7.58 11.56 -7.59
N HIS A 132 7.80 10.33 -8.08
CA HIS A 132 7.14 9.10 -7.62
C HIS A 132 8.11 8.13 -6.94
N LEU A 133 9.28 8.62 -6.52
CA LEU A 133 10.30 7.86 -5.79
C LEU A 133 10.49 8.46 -4.39
N ILE A 134 10.51 7.61 -3.37
CA ILE A 134 10.92 8.02 -2.02
C ILE A 134 12.45 8.03 -1.98
N HIS A 135 13.00 9.15 -1.51
CA HIS A 135 14.42 9.28 -1.28
C HIS A 135 14.86 8.39 -0.12
N ALA A 136 15.80 7.50 -0.39
CA ALA A 136 16.48 6.73 0.63
C ALA A 136 17.56 7.57 1.30
N ASP A 137 17.80 7.29 2.58
CA ASP A 137 18.91 7.88 3.32
C ASP A 137 20.25 7.46 2.68
N GLU A 138 21.21 8.38 2.66
CA GLU A 138 22.55 8.13 2.14
C GLU A 138 23.32 7.10 2.98
N SER A 139 22.89 6.90 4.23
CA SER A 139 23.41 5.85 5.11
C SER A 139 22.97 4.42 4.75
N ASP A 140 22.00 4.23 3.83
CA ASP A 140 21.55 2.90 3.41
C ASP A 140 22.66 2.17 2.65
N ALA A 141 22.94 0.92 3.02
CA ALA A 141 23.95 0.08 2.39
C ALA A 141 23.77 -0.10 0.87
N ARG A 142 22.58 0.16 0.34
CA ARG A 142 22.24 0.04 -1.09
C ARG A 142 22.31 1.37 -1.83
N TYR A 143 22.57 2.48 -1.15
CA TYR A 143 22.72 3.77 -1.79
C TYR A 143 23.83 3.69 -2.87
N PRO A 144 23.61 4.21 -4.10
CA PRO A 144 22.51 5.09 -4.52
C PRO A 144 21.24 4.38 -5.07
N LEU A 145 21.23 3.05 -5.22
CA LEU A 145 20.05 2.29 -5.68
C LEU A 145 19.20 1.83 -4.49
N ALA A 146 18.82 2.77 -3.62
CA ALA A 146 18.01 2.50 -2.44
C ALA A 146 16.60 3.11 -2.53
N ASN A 147 16.34 3.97 -3.51
CA ASN A 147 15.04 4.63 -3.68
C ASN A 147 13.93 3.61 -4.00
N GLU A 148 12.75 3.80 -3.41
CA GLU A 148 11.59 2.93 -3.64
C GLU A 148 10.43 3.76 -4.22
N CYS A 149 9.73 3.24 -5.23
CA CYS A 149 8.55 3.91 -5.76
C CYS A 149 7.35 3.83 -4.82
N LEU A 150 6.43 4.79 -4.95
CA LEU A 150 5.27 4.89 -4.07
C LEU A 150 4.40 3.63 -4.10
N ASP A 151 4.27 2.99 -5.26
CA ASP A 151 3.52 1.73 -5.41
C ASP A 151 4.15 0.58 -4.63
N CYS A 152 5.48 0.44 -4.69
CA CYS A 152 6.20 -0.62 -3.97
C CYS A 152 6.08 -0.44 -2.45
N VAL A 153 6.21 0.80 -1.97
CA VAL A 153 6.06 1.13 -0.55
C VAL A 153 4.61 0.89 -0.11
N SER A 154 3.65 1.31 -0.94
CA SER A 154 2.22 1.03 -0.73
C SER A 154 1.94 -0.46 -0.59
N SER A 155 2.58 -1.30 -1.42
CA SER A 155 2.41 -2.76 -1.42
C SER A 155 2.96 -3.47 -0.18
N ARG A 156 3.99 -2.92 0.48
CA ARG A 156 4.69 -3.56 1.61
C ARG A 156 4.03 -3.31 2.96
N GLY A 157 3.33 -2.19 3.09
CA GLY A 157 2.73 -1.80 4.37
C GLY A 157 1.98 -0.47 4.35
N GLY A 158 1.83 0.15 3.17
CA GLY A 158 1.23 1.46 3.02
C GLY A 158 2.06 2.58 3.63
N PHE A 159 1.51 3.78 3.55
CA PHE A 159 2.08 4.94 4.21
C PHE A 159 1.42 5.18 5.56
N VAL A 160 2.17 5.83 6.45
CA VAL A 160 1.66 6.28 7.75
C VAL A 160 1.15 7.72 7.59
N VAL A 161 -0.15 7.91 7.82
CA VAL A 161 -0.78 9.24 7.84
C VAL A 161 -0.19 10.08 8.99
N GLY A 162 0.07 11.36 8.71
CA GLY A 162 0.71 12.30 9.65
C GLY A 162 2.24 12.32 9.58
N ARG A 163 2.86 11.41 8.82
CA ARG A 163 4.29 11.44 8.54
C ARG A 163 4.54 12.08 7.18
N MET A 164 5.57 12.93 7.11
CA MET A 164 6.08 13.46 5.85
C MET A 164 7.10 12.49 5.25
N TYR A 165 7.10 12.38 3.93
CA TYR A 165 8.08 11.59 3.18
C TYR A 165 8.82 12.49 2.22
N THR A 166 10.13 12.29 2.09
CA THR A 166 10.97 13.02 1.15
C THR A 166 11.01 12.26 -0.18
N LEU A 167 10.68 12.94 -1.26
CA LEU A 167 10.77 12.39 -2.62
C LEU A 167 12.20 12.49 -3.15
N GLY A 168 12.51 11.78 -4.23
CA GLY A 168 13.81 11.84 -4.90
C GLY A 168 14.14 13.21 -5.51
N THR A 169 13.14 14.09 -5.66
CA THR A 169 13.31 15.53 -5.96
C THR A 169 13.73 16.37 -4.75
N PHE A 170 13.83 15.78 -3.56
CA PHE A 170 13.96 16.45 -2.26
C PHE A 170 12.72 17.25 -1.81
N ALA A 171 11.61 17.19 -2.57
CA ALA A 171 10.34 17.73 -2.10
C ALA A 171 9.76 16.86 -0.98
N THR A 172 9.19 17.49 0.04
CA THR A 172 8.47 16.79 1.10
C THR A 172 6.99 16.67 0.75
N VAL A 173 6.44 15.47 0.89
CA VAL A 173 5.03 15.19 0.60
C VAL A 173 4.30 14.66 1.82
N CYS A 174 3.05 15.08 1.93
CA CYS A 174 2.11 14.62 2.95
C CYS A 174 1.39 13.36 2.48
N VAL A 175 0.99 12.51 3.42
CA VAL A 175 0.13 11.36 3.13
C VAL A 175 -1.33 11.77 3.23
N CYS A 176 -2.13 11.49 2.20
CA CYS A 176 -3.54 11.82 2.21
C CYS A 176 -4.27 11.11 3.35
N ARG A 177 -4.99 11.86 4.19
CA ARG A 177 -5.72 11.28 5.34
C ARG A 177 -6.88 10.37 4.94
N TYR A 178 -7.43 10.57 3.75
CA TYR A 178 -8.55 9.78 3.25
C TYR A 178 -8.14 8.44 2.66
N CYS A 179 -7.17 8.43 1.74
CA CYS A 179 -6.75 7.22 1.04
C CYS A 179 -5.46 6.58 1.59
N GLY A 180 -4.67 7.31 2.38
CA GLY A 180 -3.37 6.85 2.88
C GLY A 180 -2.28 6.79 1.82
N PHE A 181 -2.44 7.50 0.70
CA PHE A 181 -1.46 7.59 -0.36
C PHE A 181 -0.84 9.01 -0.40
N PRO A 182 0.45 9.17 -0.69
CA PRO A 182 1.11 10.47 -0.79
C PRO A 182 0.43 11.41 -1.78
N VAL A 183 0.40 12.69 -1.43
CA VAL A 183 -0.08 13.78 -2.28
C VAL A 183 1.12 14.37 -3.01
N THR A 184 1.40 13.84 -4.21
CA THR A 184 2.49 14.33 -5.09
C THR A 184 1.99 15.45 -6.01
N SER A 185 0.80 15.27 -6.57
CA SER A 185 0.03 16.26 -7.33
C SER A 185 -1.41 16.34 -6.80
N ASP A 186 -2.13 17.41 -7.15
CA ASP A 186 -3.58 17.55 -6.87
C ASP A 186 -4.00 17.68 -5.41
N ALA A 187 -3.24 18.45 -4.63
CA ALA A 187 -3.64 18.86 -3.29
C ALA A 187 -4.97 19.65 -3.30
N ALA A 188 -5.81 19.43 -2.29
CA ALA A 188 -7.02 20.23 -2.11
C ALA A 188 -6.67 21.65 -1.65
N TRP A 189 -7.45 22.64 -2.11
CA TRP A 189 -7.25 24.04 -1.74
C TRP A 189 -7.41 24.23 -0.22
N LYS A 190 -6.42 24.85 0.44
CA LYS A 190 -6.29 25.02 1.91
C LYS A 190 -6.08 23.75 2.74
N GLU A 191 -6.26 22.55 2.16
CA GLU A 191 -6.15 21.25 2.83
C GLU A 191 -5.14 20.37 2.11
N TYR A 192 -3.85 20.67 2.27
CA TYR A 192 -2.75 20.03 1.53
C TYR A 192 -2.56 18.54 1.89
N GLU A 193 -3.18 18.08 2.97
CA GLU A 193 -3.16 16.68 3.42
C GLU A 193 -4.28 15.83 2.80
N PHE A 194 -4.97 16.34 1.77
CA PHE A 194 -5.96 15.61 0.99
C PHE A 194 -5.74 15.79 -0.50
N HIS A 195 -5.93 14.69 -1.27
CA HIS A 195 -6.16 14.83 -2.71
C HIS A 195 -7.50 15.54 -2.94
N ARG A 196 -7.58 16.37 -3.99
CA ARG A 196 -8.79 17.10 -4.38
C ARG A 196 -10.04 16.21 -4.49
N VAL A 197 -9.90 15.04 -5.12
CA VAL A 197 -10.99 14.06 -5.27
C VAL A 197 -11.39 13.43 -3.94
N CYS A 198 -10.41 13.08 -3.11
CA CYS A 198 -10.62 12.53 -1.78
C CYS A 198 -11.36 13.52 -0.88
N TYR A 199 -10.97 14.80 -0.91
CA TYR A 199 -11.62 15.86 -0.16
C TYR A 199 -13.07 16.08 -0.60
N ARG A 200 -13.36 16.03 -1.91
CA ARG A 200 -14.73 16.11 -2.43
C ARG A 200 -15.60 14.95 -1.90
N ARG A 201 -15.08 13.72 -1.90
CA ARG A 201 -15.80 12.56 -1.34
C ARG A 201 -16.04 12.71 0.15
N TYR A 202 -15.04 13.20 0.89
CA TYR A 202 -15.17 13.46 2.31
C TYR A 202 -16.25 14.51 2.62
N ARG A 203 -16.32 15.61 1.87
CA ARG A 203 -17.40 16.60 2.00
C ARG A 203 -18.79 16.02 1.75
N MET A 204 -18.93 15.10 0.80
CA MET A 204 -20.21 14.39 0.59
C MET A 204 -20.58 13.51 1.79
N ILE A 205 -19.60 12.86 2.42
CA ILE A 205 -19.81 12.06 3.63
C ILE A 205 -20.25 12.96 4.79
N LEU A 206 -19.64 14.14 4.96
CA LEU A 206 -20.06 15.11 5.97
C LEU A 206 -21.51 15.58 5.77
N LEU A 207 -21.89 15.86 4.51
CA LEU A 207 -23.27 16.23 4.18
C LEU A 207 -24.24 15.09 4.50
N TYR A 208 -23.90 13.85 4.12
CA TYR A 208 -24.72 12.68 4.42
C TYR A 208 -24.87 12.47 5.93
N TYR A 209 -23.78 12.61 6.69
CA TYR A 209 -23.79 12.53 8.15
C TYR A 209 -24.74 13.57 8.76
N PHE A 210 -24.73 14.82 8.26
CA PHE A 210 -25.67 15.85 8.69
C PHE A 210 -27.13 15.46 8.39
N LEU A 211 -27.43 15.02 7.17
CA LEU A 211 -28.78 14.59 6.78
C LEU A 211 -29.29 13.39 7.59
N VAL A 212 -28.43 12.41 7.86
CA VAL A 212 -28.73 11.27 8.73
C VAL A 212 -29.01 11.74 10.16
N GLY A 213 -28.24 12.72 10.66
CA GLY A 213 -28.49 13.35 11.96
C GLY A 213 -29.88 14.00 12.02
N CYS A 214 -30.27 14.74 10.99
CA CYS A 214 -31.61 15.31 10.88
C CYS A 214 -32.71 14.22 10.86
N ALA A 215 -32.53 13.16 10.07
CA ALA A 215 -33.47 12.04 10.01
C ALA A 215 -33.60 11.29 11.34
N GLN A 216 -32.48 11.07 12.05
CA GLN A 216 -32.51 10.47 13.39
C GLN A 216 -33.26 11.36 14.39
N CYS A 217 -33.10 12.68 14.30
CA CYS A 217 -33.81 13.64 15.13
C CYS A 217 -35.32 13.58 14.87
N THR A 218 -35.76 13.64 13.61
CA THR A 218 -37.18 13.59 13.26
C THR A 218 -37.83 12.28 13.69
N ILE A 219 -37.17 11.14 13.50
CA ILE A 219 -37.65 9.82 13.97
C ILE A 219 -37.79 9.80 15.49
N THR A 220 -36.82 10.35 16.22
CA THR A 220 -36.85 10.40 17.68
C THR A 220 -38.02 11.24 18.18
N ILE A 221 -38.24 12.43 17.60
CA ILE A 221 -39.35 13.33 17.94
C ILE A 221 -40.69 12.68 17.62
N ALA A 222 -40.83 12.07 16.43
CA ALA A 222 -42.06 11.39 16.02
C ALA A 222 -42.39 10.20 16.93
N ALA A 223 -41.39 9.36 17.25
CA ALA A 223 -41.55 8.22 18.15
C ALA A 223 -41.99 8.67 19.55
N ALA A 224 -41.34 9.68 20.11
CA ALA A 224 -41.69 10.22 21.43
C ALA A 224 -43.12 10.82 21.43
N SER A 225 -43.47 11.60 20.41
CA SER A 225 -44.79 12.22 20.29
C SER A 225 -45.91 11.18 20.20
N LEU A 226 -45.71 10.10 19.42
CA LEU A 226 -46.68 8.99 19.34
C LEU A 226 -46.80 8.26 20.68
N CYS A 227 -45.68 8.00 21.36
CA CYS A 227 -45.69 7.41 22.70
C CYS A 227 -46.48 8.27 23.70
N TRP A 228 -46.31 9.58 23.68
CA TRP A 228 -47.03 10.50 24.57
C TRP A 228 -48.51 10.63 24.23
N LYS A 229 -48.87 10.56 22.95
CA LYS A 229 -50.27 10.65 22.51
C LYS A 229 -51.06 9.38 22.84
N TYR A 230 -50.51 8.21 22.52
CA TYR A 230 -51.25 6.94 22.61
C TYR A 230 -51.01 6.18 23.93
N TYR A 231 -49.87 6.37 24.58
CA TYR A 231 -49.45 5.58 25.74
C TYR A 231 -49.21 6.44 27.01
N LYS A 232 -49.84 7.62 27.10
CA LYS A 232 -49.69 8.58 28.21
C LYS A 232 -49.89 7.97 29.61
N LYS A 233 -50.74 6.96 29.73
CA LYS A 233 -51.11 6.32 31.01
C LYS A 233 -50.09 5.26 31.45
N GLU A 234 -49.22 4.81 30.56
CA GLU A 234 -48.25 3.75 30.83
C GLU A 234 -46.93 4.35 31.33
N LYS A 235 -46.69 4.25 32.65
CA LYS A 235 -45.49 4.83 33.29
C LYS A 235 -44.18 4.24 32.73
N LEU A 236 -44.20 2.98 32.30
CA LEU A 236 -43.08 2.28 31.65
C LEU A 236 -42.70 2.87 30.28
N VAL A 237 -43.61 3.58 29.61
CA VAL A 237 -43.37 4.21 28.31
C VAL A 237 -43.06 5.70 28.49
N LEU A 238 -43.85 6.40 29.32
CA LEU A 238 -43.75 7.86 29.47
C LEU A 238 -42.41 8.32 30.07
N GLY A 239 -41.96 7.70 31.17
CA GLY A 239 -40.73 8.10 31.85
C GLY A 239 -39.50 8.01 30.94
N PRO A 240 -39.20 6.84 30.36
CA PRO A 240 -38.05 6.68 29.48
C PRO A 240 -38.12 7.51 28.20
N THR A 241 -39.30 7.71 27.60
CA THR A 241 -39.42 8.55 26.39
C THR A 241 -39.19 10.04 26.67
N VAL A 242 -39.63 10.55 27.83
CA VAL A 242 -39.34 11.93 28.26
C VAL A 242 -37.85 12.12 28.52
N VAL A 243 -37.22 11.21 29.29
CA VAL A 243 -35.78 11.27 29.54
C VAL A 243 -35.00 11.18 28.23
N ASN A 244 -35.36 10.28 27.31
CA ASN A 244 -34.73 10.19 26.00
C ASN A 244 -34.88 11.46 25.16
N PHE A 245 -36.06 12.10 25.19
CA PHE A 245 -36.28 13.34 24.45
C PHE A 245 -35.41 14.48 25.01
N LEU A 246 -35.34 14.62 26.34
CA LEU A 246 -34.48 15.60 27.01
C LEU A 246 -32.99 15.31 26.75
N MET A 247 -32.59 14.05 26.82
CA MET A 247 -31.22 13.59 26.53
C MET A 247 -30.86 13.66 25.04
N ALA A 248 -31.82 13.65 24.13
CA ALA A 248 -31.59 13.90 22.71
C ALA A 248 -31.34 15.39 22.44
N CYS A 249 -31.94 16.27 23.25
CA CYS A 249 -31.66 17.71 23.25
C CYS A 249 -30.32 18.06 23.91
N TRP A 250 -29.83 17.26 24.87
CA TRP A 250 -28.54 17.48 25.52
C TRP A 250 -27.40 16.74 24.80
N VAL A 251 -26.34 17.48 24.45
CA VAL A 251 -25.27 17.08 23.51
C VAL A 251 -24.59 15.74 23.86
N PHE A 252 -24.64 14.83 22.89
CA PHE A 252 -23.61 13.89 22.38
C PHE A 252 -22.84 12.92 23.31
N CYS A 253 -22.86 13.05 24.64
CA CYS A 253 -21.91 12.32 25.50
C CYS A 253 -22.42 10.96 26.07
N LEU A 254 -23.70 10.61 25.98
CA LEU A 254 -24.22 9.35 26.56
C LEU A 254 -25.04 8.51 25.58
N LYS A 255 -24.48 8.24 24.38
CA LYS A 255 -25.14 7.39 23.36
C LYS A 255 -25.40 5.95 23.83
N MET A 256 -24.61 5.43 24.77
CA MET A 256 -24.80 4.09 25.36
C MET A 256 -26.03 4.01 26.27
N GLY A 257 -26.24 5.02 27.13
CA GLY A 257 -27.40 5.08 28.02
C GLY A 257 -28.72 5.24 27.27
N ILE A 258 -28.69 5.96 26.13
CA ILE A 258 -29.87 6.22 25.30
C ILE A 258 -30.37 4.94 24.61
N PHE A 259 -29.51 4.00 24.21
CA PHE A 259 -29.96 2.75 23.56
C PHE A 259 -30.80 1.88 24.50
N GLY A 260 -30.30 1.65 25.73
CA GLY A 260 -31.01 0.84 26.73
C GLY A 260 -32.35 1.45 27.16
N LEU A 261 -32.46 2.78 27.11
CA LEU A 261 -33.65 3.51 27.52
C LEU A 261 -34.84 3.36 26.55
N TRP A 262 -34.63 2.85 25.33
CA TRP A 262 -35.72 2.53 24.37
C TRP A 262 -36.27 1.10 24.53
N ILE A 263 -35.63 0.23 25.31
CA ILE A 263 -36.11 -1.12 25.60
C ILE A 263 -37.42 -1.09 26.40
N PRO A 264 -37.55 -0.33 27.51
CA PRO A 264 -38.80 -0.27 28.26
C PRO A 264 -40.00 0.26 27.45
N PRO A 265 -39.89 1.35 26.67
CA PRO A 265 -40.95 1.79 25.76
C PRO A 265 -41.40 0.72 24.76
N LEU A 266 -40.47 0.00 24.13
CA LEU A 266 -40.80 -1.08 23.21
C LEU A 266 -41.59 -2.19 23.91
N THR A 267 -41.10 -2.66 25.07
CA THR A 267 -41.80 -3.70 25.84
C THR A 267 -43.17 -3.24 26.34
N GLY A 268 -43.31 -1.97 26.72
CA GLY A 268 -44.57 -1.37 27.17
C GLY A 268 -45.61 -1.32 26.04
N VAL A 269 -45.21 -0.87 24.85
CA VAL A 269 -46.07 -0.81 23.65
C VAL A 269 -46.49 -2.21 23.19
N VAL A 270 -45.56 -3.15 23.10
CA VAL A 270 -45.87 -4.55 22.69
C VAL A 270 -46.79 -5.23 23.71
N ARG A 271 -46.57 -5.01 25.00
CA ARG A 271 -47.42 -5.58 26.05
C ARG A 271 -48.83 -5.00 26.04
N THR A 272 -49.00 -3.72 25.70
CA THR A 272 -50.31 -3.08 25.59
C THR A 272 -51.04 -3.51 24.32
N MET A 273 -50.34 -3.70 23.20
CA MET A 273 -50.91 -4.35 22.00
C MET A 273 -51.43 -5.76 22.30
N GLY A 274 -50.66 -6.59 23.02
CA GLY A 274 -51.05 -7.98 23.32
C GLY A 274 -52.20 -8.11 24.33
N LYS A 275 -52.54 -7.03 25.05
CA LYS A 275 -53.65 -6.99 26.02
C LYS A 275 -54.93 -6.35 25.45
N GLY A 276 -54.86 -5.73 24.27
CA GLY A 276 -56.00 -5.06 23.65
C GLY A 276 -57.05 -6.05 23.16
N THR A 277 -58.31 -5.85 23.55
CA THR A 277 -59.47 -6.58 23.02
C THR A 277 -59.89 -6.08 21.63
N GLU A 278 -59.55 -4.84 21.30
CA GLU A 278 -59.62 -4.27 19.96
C GLU A 278 -58.27 -4.54 19.27
N GLY A 279 -58.27 -5.21 18.12
CA GLY A 279 -57.05 -5.65 17.44
C GLY A 279 -56.01 -4.55 17.15
N VAL A 280 -54.84 -4.97 16.64
CA VAL A 280 -53.69 -4.08 16.43
C VAL A 280 -54.01 -2.92 15.50
N ARG A 281 -53.88 -1.67 15.98
CA ARG A 281 -54.16 -0.47 15.17
C ARG A 281 -52.92 -0.07 14.36
N ALA A 282 -53.13 0.59 13.23
CA ALA A 282 -52.06 1.12 12.38
C ALA A 282 -51.10 2.07 13.13
N ALA A 283 -51.62 2.85 14.08
CA ALA A 283 -50.83 3.73 14.94
C ALA A 283 -49.86 2.96 15.85
N ASP A 284 -50.27 1.78 16.32
CA ASP A 284 -49.46 0.94 17.19
C ASP A 284 -48.30 0.34 16.37
N ILE A 285 -48.57 -0.17 15.17
CA ILE A 285 -47.55 -0.66 14.22
C ILE A 285 -46.54 0.43 13.88
N THR A 286 -47.02 1.64 13.57
CA THR A 286 -46.17 2.79 13.22
C THR A 286 -45.26 3.18 14.40
N THR A 287 -45.80 3.15 15.63
CA THR A 287 -45.03 3.46 16.84
C THR A 287 -43.91 2.45 17.06
N VAL A 288 -44.20 1.15 16.94
CA VAL A 288 -43.19 0.08 17.06
C VAL A 288 -42.12 0.20 15.97
N PHE A 289 -42.52 0.48 14.72
CA PHE A 289 -41.58 0.65 13.63
C PHE A 289 -40.61 1.82 13.88
N LEU A 290 -41.10 2.98 14.33
CA LEU A 290 -40.26 4.13 14.63
C LEU A 290 -39.33 3.89 15.81
N ILE A 291 -39.80 3.17 16.86
CA ILE A 291 -38.95 2.75 17.97
C ILE A 291 -37.84 1.82 17.48
N ALA A 292 -38.18 0.81 16.68
CA ALA A 292 -37.21 -0.15 16.13
C ALA A 292 -36.16 0.54 15.24
N CYS A 293 -36.59 1.45 14.36
CA CYS A 293 -35.69 2.27 13.55
C CYS A 293 -34.73 3.12 14.41
N ASN A 294 -35.24 3.75 15.47
CA ASN A 294 -34.40 4.51 16.39
C ASN A 294 -33.37 3.61 17.10
N MET A 295 -33.80 2.45 17.59
CA MET A 295 -32.90 1.47 18.22
C MET A 295 -31.82 1.00 17.24
N LEU A 296 -32.16 0.73 15.97
CA LEU A 296 -31.18 0.35 14.94
C LEU A 296 -30.14 1.45 14.71
N PHE A 297 -30.56 2.71 14.55
CA PHE A 297 -29.62 3.82 14.39
C PHE A 297 -28.68 3.99 15.59
N ARG A 298 -29.21 3.82 16.80
CA ARG A 298 -28.42 3.86 18.04
C ARG A 298 -27.43 2.70 18.11
N PHE A 299 -27.83 1.50 17.71
CA PHE A 299 -26.95 0.33 17.65
C PHE A 299 -25.77 0.56 16.70
N ILE A 300 -26.03 1.05 15.48
CA ILE A 300 -24.97 1.39 14.51
C ILE A 300 -24.04 2.46 15.10
N ASN A 301 -24.61 3.45 15.80
CA ASN A 301 -23.84 4.48 16.48
C ASN A 301 -22.95 3.91 17.62
N VAL A 302 -23.41 2.92 18.37
CA VAL A 302 -22.59 2.25 19.39
C VAL A 302 -21.41 1.53 18.73
N LEU A 303 -21.70 0.73 17.70
CA LEU A 303 -20.69 -0.05 16.99
C LEU A 303 -19.59 0.84 16.37
N GLY A 304 -19.98 1.94 15.72
CA GLY A 304 -19.03 2.90 15.14
C GLY A 304 -18.14 3.57 16.20
N ASN A 305 -18.69 3.91 17.37
CA ASN A 305 -17.91 4.49 18.47
C ASN A 305 -16.94 3.47 19.10
N THR A 306 -17.34 2.21 19.25
CA THR A 306 -16.44 1.14 19.68
C THR A 306 -15.25 0.99 18.72
N LEU A 307 -15.50 1.06 17.41
CA LEU A 307 -14.45 1.00 16.38
C LEU A 307 -13.54 2.24 16.39
N LEU A 308 -14.09 3.43 16.67
CA LEU A 308 -13.31 4.66 16.85
C LEU A 308 -12.36 4.58 18.04
N VAL A 309 -12.81 4.03 19.17
CA VAL A 309 -11.97 3.83 20.36
C VAL A 309 -10.87 2.79 20.10
N SER A 310 -11.11 1.84 19.20
CA SER A 310 -10.15 0.79 18.83
C SER A 310 -9.01 1.26 17.92
N GLU A 311 -8.84 2.58 17.72
CA GLU A 311 -7.80 3.22 16.88
C GLU A 311 -7.68 2.63 15.47
N TYR A 312 -8.83 2.31 14.86
CA TYR A 312 -8.83 1.73 13.53
C TYR A 312 -8.25 2.70 12.48
N LYS A 313 -7.18 2.27 11.81
CA LYS A 313 -6.51 3.02 10.74
C LYS A 313 -7.37 3.05 9.47
N LEU A 314 -8.14 4.12 9.31
CA LEU A 314 -9.16 4.28 8.27
C LEU A 314 -8.65 4.04 6.84
N TRP A 315 -7.41 4.43 6.56
CA TRP A 315 -6.77 4.30 5.24
C TRP A 315 -6.43 2.86 4.85
N ARG A 316 -6.46 1.90 5.79
CA ARG A 316 -6.24 0.47 5.47
C ARG A 316 -7.19 -0.05 4.40
N ARG A 317 -8.37 0.55 4.21
CA ARG A 317 -9.33 0.16 3.16
C ARG A 317 -8.81 0.30 1.72
N TYR A 318 -7.74 1.07 1.52
CA TYR A 318 -7.10 1.29 0.23
C TYR A 318 -5.75 0.58 0.09
N MET A 319 -5.32 -0.18 1.10
CA MET A 319 -4.07 -0.93 0.96
C MET A 319 -4.22 -1.99 -0.14
N PRO A 320 -3.24 -2.07 -1.07
CA PRO A 320 -3.20 -3.11 -2.08
C PRO A 320 -2.98 -4.50 -1.44
N ASN A 321 -3.23 -5.57 -2.20
CA ASN A 321 -2.95 -6.96 -1.82
C ASN A 321 -3.72 -7.52 -0.61
N GLN A 322 -4.82 -6.88 -0.20
CA GLN A 322 -5.71 -7.42 0.82
C GLN A 322 -6.56 -8.58 0.29
N SER A 323 -6.76 -9.59 1.14
CA SER A 323 -7.75 -10.64 0.90
C SER A 323 -9.15 -10.03 0.73
N ARG A 324 -9.99 -10.67 -0.09
CA ARG A 324 -11.39 -10.25 -0.31
C ARG A 324 -12.16 -10.02 1.00
N PRO A 325 -12.13 -10.93 2.00
CA PRO A 325 -12.87 -10.71 3.25
C PRO A 325 -12.32 -9.52 4.04
N ALA A 326 -10.99 -9.35 4.12
CA ALA A 326 -10.39 -8.20 4.81
C ALA A 326 -10.79 -6.89 4.14
N ARG A 327 -10.85 -6.85 2.81
CA ARG A 327 -11.29 -5.66 2.05
C ARG A 327 -12.75 -5.30 2.35
N ILE A 328 -13.64 -6.28 2.44
CA ILE A 328 -15.06 -6.06 2.78
C ILE A 328 -15.15 -5.54 4.21
N LEU A 329 -14.49 -6.21 5.16
CA LEU A 329 -14.47 -5.80 6.57
C LEU A 329 -13.96 -4.36 6.71
N ASN A 330 -12.85 -4.03 6.06
CA ASN A 330 -12.27 -2.68 6.12
C ASN A 330 -13.21 -1.60 5.57
N LYS A 331 -14.01 -1.92 4.54
CA LYS A 331 -15.05 -1.02 4.01
C LYS A 331 -16.22 -0.87 4.98
N VAL A 332 -16.70 -1.96 5.58
CA VAL A 332 -17.77 -1.93 6.59
C VAL A 332 -17.33 -1.13 7.81
N THR A 333 -16.12 -1.38 8.33
CA THR A 333 -15.55 -0.63 9.45
C THR A 333 -15.44 0.86 9.12
N ALA A 334 -14.95 1.21 7.92
CA ALA A 334 -14.88 2.61 7.51
C ALA A 334 -16.28 3.25 7.39
N PHE A 335 -17.26 2.52 6.86
CA PHE A 335 -18.65 2.97 6.81
C PHE A 335 -19.20 3.24 8.22
N LEU A 336 -19.00 2.32 9.16
CA LEU A 336 -19.45 2.48 10.54
C LEU A 336 -18.81 3.70 11.22
N ILE A 337 -17.51 3.90 11.03
CA ILE A 337 -16.80 5.07 11.56
C ILE A 337 -17.35 6.36 10.97
N PHE A 338 -17.49 6.43 9.64
CA PHE A 338 -18.07 7.58 8.95
C PHE A 338 -19.55 7.80 9.30
N TRP A 339 -20.28 6.75 9.63
CA TRP A 339 -21.65 6.86 10.11
C TRP A 339 -21.70 7.58 11.46
N THR A 340 -20.78 7.24 12.37
CA THR A 340 -20.75 7.81 13.72
C THR A 340 -20.12 9.19 13.83
N TYR A 341 -18.96 9.38 13.20
CA TYR A 341 -18.15 10.57 13.38
C TYR A 341 -17.14 10.73 12.23
N PRO A 342 -17.57 11.24 11.07
CA PRO A 342 -16.66 11.51 9.96
C PRO A 342 -15.48 12.44 10.28
N PRO A 343 -15.62 13.48 11.13
CA PRO A 343 -14.51 14.36 11.48
C PRO A 343 -13.32 13.68 12.18
N SER A 344 -13.45 12.41 12.58
CA SER A 344 -12.31 11.60 13.05
C SER A 344 -11.12 11.59 12.10
N ILE A 345 -11.34 11.76 10.79
CA ILE A 345 -10.27 11.79 9.80
C ILE A 345 -9.41 13.06 9.87
N GLU A 346 -9.93 14.14 10.44
CA GLU A 346 -9.24 15.43 10.62
C GLU A 346 -8.40 15.47 11.91
N GLN A 347 -8.44 14.43 12.73
CA GLN A 347 -7.63 14.36 13.95
C GLN A 347 -6.13 14.44 13.63
N LYS A 348 -5.39 15.24 14.41
CA LYS A 348 -3.93 15.33 14.29
C LYS A 348 -3.30 13.97 14.56
N PHE A 349 -2.39 13.54 13.69
CA PHE A 349 -1.67 12.27 13.81
C PHE A 349 -0.25 12.48 14.36
N PRO A 350 0.28 11.56 15.20
CA PRO A 350 -0.44 10.44 15.80
C PRO A 350 -1.55 10.94 16.73
N GLY A 351 -2.67 10.22 16.79
CA GLY A 351 -3.80 10.58 17.65
C GLY A 351 -3.33 10.62 19.09
N LYS A 352 -3.14 11.82 19.65
CA LYS A 352 -2.77 11.99 21.05
C LYS A 352 -4.05 11.91 21.88
N TRP A 353 -4.35 10.72 22.40
CA TRP A 353 -5.30 10.62 23.52
C TRP A 353 -4.72 11.35 24.73
N TRP A 354 -5.58 11.99 25.53
CA TRP A 354 -5.18 12.72 26.75
C TRP A 354 -4.28 11.90 27.68
N PHE A 355 -4.42 10.56 27.71
CA PHE A 355 -3.59 9.67 28.53
C PHE A 355 -2.19 9.39 27.98
N SER A 356 -1.93 9.65 26.69
CA SER A 356 -0.62 9.38 26.06
C SER A 356 0.35 10.57 26.15
N SER A 357 -0.03 11.67 26.81
CA SER A 357 0.78 12.89 26.88
C SER A 357 2.04 12.80 27.75
N GLN A 358 2.29 11.69 28.45
CA GLN A 358 3.38 11.65 29.44
C GLN A 358 4.70 11.00 28.99
N ASN A 359 4.79 10.29 27.86
CA ASN A 359 6.02 9.54 27.53
C ASN A 359 6.53 9.74 26.10
N THR A 360 6.68 10.98 25.64
CA THR A 360 7.46 11.23 24.40
C THR A 360 8.18 12.58 24.41
N GLN A 361 8.93 12.82 25.49
CA GLN A 361 10.05 13.78 25.49
C GLN A 361 11.41 13.12 25.81
N ALA A 362 11.47 11.79 25.82
CA ALA A 362 12.72 11.06 25.98
C ALA A 362 12.97 10.18 24.75
N GLY A 363 13.86 10.63 23.86
CA GLY A 363 14.53 9.76 22.88
C GLY A 363 14.38 10.18 21.43
N GLY A 364 15.46 10.70 20.85
CA GLY A 364 15.67 10.68 19.40
C GLY A 364 16.36 11.92 18.86
N VAL A 365 17.69 11.93 19.02
CA VAL A 365 18.66 12.77 18.28
C VAL A 365 18.57 12.50 16.79
#